data_AF-R1I2N4-F1
#
_entry.id   AF-R1I2N4-F1
#
_cell.length_a   1.000
_cell.length_b   1.000
_cell.length_c   1.000
_cell.angle_alpha   90.00
_cell.angle_beta   90.00
_cell.angle_gamma   90.00
#
_symmetry.space_group_name_H-M   'P 1'
#
loop_
_entity.id
_entity.type
_entity.pdbx_description
1 polymer ?
#
loop_
_entity_poly.entity_id
_entity_poly.type
_entity_poly.pdbx_seq_one_letter_code
_entity_poly.pdbx_strand_id
1 'polypeptide(L)'
;MTQSGIEALLTQLSPGVHWRRPVLEIDYPVDRLLRPAGRGLILIPSYFCDRRPITLVQHDTTPCLVYPVERRLPGVDGRPDHGQALADLVGHSRAAVLEAVNGTDNTSEIARRTGILVSSASQHLSALRRAGLVASSRQGTSVIHDLTPTGACLLRSLGR
;
A
#
# COMPACT_ATOMS: atom_id res chain seq x y z
N MET A 1 -17.00 -24.48 -0.52
CA MET A 1 -17.31 -24.61 -1.96
C MET A 1 -18.01 -23.33 -2.36
N THR A 2 -17.31 -22.41 -3.04
CA THR A 2 -17.79 -21.04 -3.29
C THR A 2 -18.90 -21.06 -4.35
N GLN A 3 -20.13 -20.85 -3.93
CA GLN A 3 -21.27 -20.61 -4.80
C GLN A 3 -21.31 -19.14 -5.24
N SER A 4 -20.20 -18.67 -5.79
CA SER A 4 -20.10 -17.35 -6.39
C SER A 4 -19.50 -17.60 -7.78
N GLY A 5 -20.32 -17.46 -8.82
CA GLY A 5 -19.96 -17.84 -10.19
C GLY A 5 -18.74 -17.09 -10.73
N ILE A 6 -18.38 -17.35 -11.98
CA ILE A 6 -17.19 -16.77 -12.64
C ILE A 6 -17.06 -15.25 -12.48
N GLU A 7 -18.17 -14.52 -12.42
CA GLU A 7 -18.16 -13.06 -12.23
C GLU A 7 -17.61 -12.63 -10.88
N ALA A 8 -18.00 -13.33 -9.81
CA ALA A 8 -17.52 -13.02 -8.48
C ALA A 8 -16.02 -13.29 -8.37
N LEU A 9 -15.54 -14.35 -9.03
CA LEU A 9 -14.11 -14.62 -9.18
C LEU A 9 -13.42 -13.47 -9.91
N LEU A 10 -13.95 -13.00 -11.05
CA LEU A 10 -13.35 -11.92 -11.83
C LEU A 10 -13.31 -10.58 -11.07
N THR A 11 -14.30 -10.29 -10.23
CA THR A 11 -14.33 -9.10 -9.37
C THR A 11 -13.31 -9.18 -8.22
N GLN A 12 -12.85 -10.37 -7.84
CA GLN A 12 -11.97 -10.60 -6.69
C GLN A 12 -10.50 -10.85 -7.04
N LEU A 13 -10.09 -10.74 -8.31
CA LEU A 13 -8.75 -11.13 -8.77
C LEU A 13 -7.61 -10.31 -8.14
N SER A 14 -7.65 -8.98 -8.28
CA SER A 14 -6.63 -8.09 -7.72
C SER A 14 -7.07 -6.63 -7.78
N PRO A 15 -6.49 -5.73 -6.96
CA PRO A 15 -6.62 -4.29 -7.17
C PRO A 15 -6.21 -3.90 -8.60
N GLY A 16 -7.05 -3.12 -9.30
CA GLY A 16 -6.84 -2.71 -10.70
C GLY A 16 -7.40 -3.67 -11.75
N VAL A 17 -8.17 -4.70 -11.35
CA VAL A 17 -8.97 -5.52 -12.27
C VAL A 17 -10.45 -5.24 -12.01
N HIS A 18 -11.15 -4.80 -13.04
CA HIS A 18 -12.56 -4.42 -12.97
C HIS A 18 -13.39 -5.26 -13.95
N TRP A 19 -14.30 -6.06 -13.41
CA TRP A 19 -15.25 -6.80 -14.22
C TRP A 19 -16.46 -5.93 -14.55
N ARG A 20 -16.61 -5.54 -15.82
CA ARG A 20 -17.77 -4.85 -16.38
C ARG A 20 -18.34 -5.68 -17.51
N ARG A 21 -19.25 -6.61 -17.20
CA ARG A 21 -19.82 -7.55 -18.19
C ARG A 21 -20.09 -6.87 -19.55
N PRO A 22 -19.60 -7.43 -20.67
CA PRO A 22 -18.81 -8.66 -20.83
C PRO A 22 -17.27 -8.44 -20.83
N VAL A 23 -16.80 -7.29 -20.37
CA VAL A 23 -15.41 -6.82 -20.47
C VAL A 23 -14.70 -6.94 -19.12
N LEU A 24 -13.46 -7.44 -19.16
CA LEU A 24 -12.53 -7.38 -18.04
C LEU A 24 -11.55 -6.23 -18.30
N GLU A 25 -11.68 -5.16 -17.54
CA GLU A 25 -10.81 -3.98 -17.58
C GLU A 25 -9.64 -4.19 -16.62
N ILE A 26 -8.43 -3.82 -17.05
CA ILE A 26 -7.19 -4.01 -16.29
C ILE A 26 -6.38 -2.73 -16.38
N ASP A 27 -5.93 -2.23 -15.24
CA ASP A 27 -4.99 -1.11 -15.16
C ASP A 27 -3.64 -1.53 -15.77
N TYR A 28 -3.43 -1.17 -17.02
CA TYR A 28 -2.25 -1.55 -17.80
C TYR A 28 -1.52 -0.30 -18.33
N PRO A 29 -0.18 -0.30 -18.48
CA PRO A 29 0.56 0.89 -18.92
C PRO A 29 0.23 1.42 -20.31
N VAL A 30 -0.49 0.63 -21.12
CA VAL A 30 -0.90 1.01 -22.47
C VAL A 30 -2.35 0.62 -22.71
N ASP A 31 -3.08 1.46 -23.44
CA ASP A 31 -4.43 1.15 -23.90
C ASP A 31 -4.38 0.02 -24.92
N ARG A 32 -4.98 -1.12 -24.58
CA ARG A 32 -5.04 -2.29 -25.45
C ARG A 32 -6.35 -3.02 -25.25
N LEU A 33 -7.09 -3.21 -26.35
CA LEU A 33 -8.27 -4.08 -26.37
C LEU A 33 -7.88 -5.47 -26.85
N LEU A 34 -8.09 -6.48 -26.00
CA LEU A 34 -7.87 -7.87 -26.37
C LEU A 34 -9.21 -8.58 -26.54
N ARG A 35 -9.39 -9.25 -27.69
CA ARG A 35 -10.52 -10.14 -27.93
C ARG A 35 -10.04 -11.59 -27.87
N PRO A 36 -10.53 -12.40 -26.91
CA PRO A 36 -10.20 -13.82 -26.83
C PRO A 36 -10.59 -14.60 -28.09
N ALA A 37 -11.58 -14.13 -28.86
CA ALA A 37 -12.05 -14.78 -30.09
C ALA A 37 -12.38 -16.27 -29.89
N GLY A 38 -13.02 -16.60 -28.76
CA GLY A 38 -13.36 -17.98 -28.39
C GLY A 38 -12.24 -18.78 -27.72
N ARG A 39 -11.00 -18.29 -27.69
CA ARG A 39 -9.86 -18.98 -27.06
C ARG A 39 -9.90 -19.03 -25.53
N GLY A 40 -10.71 -18.18 -24.91
CA GLY A 40 -10.78 -18.02 -23.45
C GLY A 40 -9.64 -17.15 -22.89
N LEU A 41 -9.48 -17.18 -21.57
CA LEU A 41 -8.46 -16.43 -20.81
C LEU A 41 -7.90 -17.36 -19.72
N ILE A 42 -6.57 -17.48 -19.65
CA ILE A 42 -5.89 -18.20 -18.57
C ILE A 42 -5.58 -17.21 -17.44
N LEU A 43 -5.93 -17.56 -16.21
CA LEU A 43 -5.63 -16.76 -15.02
C LEU A 43 -4.45 -17.39 -14.27
N ILE A 44 -3.35 -16.65 -14.16
CA ILE A 44 -2.11 -17.11 -13.50
C ILE A 44 -1.88 -16.26 -12.24
N PRO A 45 -2.24 -16.75 -11.04
CA PRO A 45 -1.84 -16.11 -9.80
C PRO A 45 -0.31 -16.14 -9.67
N SER A 46 0.31 -15.00 -9.34
CA SER A 46 1.76 -14.92 -9.19
C SER A 46 2.16 -14.14 -7.95
N TYR A 47 2.96 -14.79 -7.10
CA TYR A 47 3.58 -14.16 -5.93
C TYR A 47 4.61 -13.09 -6.32
N PHE A 48 5.31 -13.31 -7.44
CA PHE A 48 6.37 -12.44 -7.94
C PHE A 48 5.86 -11.31 -8.83
N CYS A 49 4.57 -11.31 -9.19
CA CYS A 49 3.93 -10.18 -9.84
C CYS A 49 3.86 -9.01 -8.86
N ASP A 50 4.62 -7.96 -9.12
CA ASP A 50 4.57 -6.72 -8.35
C ASP A 50 3.32 -5.93 -8.74
N ARG A 51 2.55 -5.49 -7.73
CA ARG A 51 1.29 -4.70 -7.66
C ARG A 51 0.30 -4.62 -8.84
N ARG A 52 0.70 -4.70 -10.11
CA ARG A 52 -0.14 -4.53 -11.30
C ARG A 52 -0.21 -5.82 -12.11
N PRO A 53 -1.41 -6.23 -12.56
CA PRO A 53 -1.54 -7.38 -13.44
C PRO A 53 -0.80 -7.18 -14.76
N ILE A 54 -0.30 -8.28 -15.34
CA ILE A 54 0.37 -8.30 -16.63
C ILE A 54 -0.38 -9.25 -17.55
N THR A 55 -0.75 -8.76 -18.73
CA THR A 55 -1.33 -9.63 -19.77
C THR A 55 -0.22 -10.10 -20.70
N LEU A 56 0.04 -11.40 -20.70
CA LEU A 56 0.95 -12.06 -21.62
C LEU A 56 0.17 -12.56 -22.83
N VAL A 57 0.59 -12.10 -24.01
CA VAL A 57 -0.05 -12.42 -25.28
C VAL A 57 1.03 -12.79 -26.27
N GLN A 58 1.00 -14.03 -26.77
CA GLN A 58 1.73 -14.41 -27.98
C GLN A 58 0.71 -14.60 -29.11
N HIS A 59 1.12 -14.26 -30.34
CA HIS A 59 0.29 -14.48 -31.54
C HIS A 59 -0.18 -15.95 -31.55
N ASP A 60 -1.46 -16.17 -31.80
CA ASP A 60 -2.15 -17.48 -31.87
C ASP A 60 -2.26 -18.30 -30.58
N THR A 61 -1.90 -17.75 -29.42
CA THR A 61 -2.05 -18.44 -28.12
C THR A 61 -3.25 -17.93 -27.31
N THR A 62 -3.78 -18.73 -26.39
CA THR A 62 -4.76 -18.26 -25.42
C THR A 62 -4.13 -17.18 -24.54
N PRO A 63 -4.73 -15.99 -24.40
CA PRO A 63 -4.18 -14.92 -23.57
C PRO A 63 -4.06 -15.36 -22.11
N CYS A 64 -2.98 -14.98 -21.45
CA CYS A 64 -2.76 -15.24 -20.03
C CYS A 64 -2.76 -13.91 -19.26
N LEU A 65 -3.58 -13.82 -18.21
CA LEU A 65 -3.52 -12.75 -17.23
C LEU A 65 -2.75 -13.24 -16.02
N VAL A 66 -1.54 -12.71 -15.86
CA VAL A 66 -0.75 -12.87 -14.64
C VAL A 66 -1.17 -11.78 -13.67
N TYR A 67 -1.66 -12.14 -12.48
CA TYR A 67 -2.14 -11.18 -11.50
C TYR A 67 -1.48 -11.39 -10.14
N PRO A 68 -1.28 -10.31 -9.34
CA PRO A 68 -0.67 -10.42 -8.04
C PRO A 68 -1.60 -11.16 -7.08
N VAL A 69 -1.05 -12.12 -6.34
CA VAL A 69 -1.74 -12.67 -5.16
C VAL A 69 -1.29 -11.96 -3.89
N GLU A 70 -2.16 -11.92 -2.89
CA GLU A 70 -1.79 -11.37 -1.58
C GLU A 70 -0.53 -12.07 -1.05
N ARG A 71 0.48 -11.27 -0.72
CA ARG A 71 1.66 -11.75 0.00
C ARG A 71 1.34 -11.85 1.48
N ARG A 72 0.43 -12.75 1.82
CA ARG A 72 0.16 -13.05 3.23
C ARG A 72 1.24 -14.02 3.70
N LEU A 73 1.97 -13.65 4.73
CA LEU A 73 2.83 -14.61 5.44
C LEU A 73 1.91 -15.71 6.01
N PRO A 74 2.19 -16.99 5.75
CA PRO A 74 1.41 -18.08 6.35
C PRO A 74 1.39 -17.94 7.88
N GLY A 75 0.20 -17.96 8.48
CA GLY A 75 0.02 -17.90 9.94
C GLY A 75 -0.32 -16.53 10.54
N VAL A 76 -0.50 -15.47 9.72
CA VAL A 76 -1.04 -14.19 10.19
C VAL A 76 -2.55 -14.15 9.94
N ASP A 77 -3.30 -14.86 10.78
CA ASP A 77 -4.75 -14.83 10.81
C ASP A 77 -5.22 -13.64 11.65
N GLY A 78 -6.01 -12.76 11.03
CA GLY A 78 -6.44 -11.48 11.61
C GLY A 78 -5.95 -10.30 10.79
N ARG A 79 -6.84 -9.37 10.45
CA ARG A 79 -6.45 -8.03 10.03
C ARG A 79 -6.01 -7.34 11.33
N PRO A 80 -4.72 -7.06 11.57
CA PRO A 80 -4.32 -6.40 12.80
C PRO A 80 -5.12 -5.11 12.94
N ASP A 81 -5.50 -4.72 14.17
CA ASP A 81 -5.85 -3.32 14.38
C ASP A 81 -4.57 -2.54 14.09
N HIS A 82 -4.48 -1.97 12.89
CA HIS A 82 -3.22 -1.46 12.36
C HIS A 82 -2.69 -0.41 13.33
N GLY A 83 -3.54 0.55 13.74
CA GLY A 83 -3.17 1.58 14.72
C GLY A 83 -2.60 1.02 16.04
N GLN A 84 -3.16 -0.07 16.56
CA GLN A 84 -2.62 -0.73 17.76
C GLN A 84 -1.27 -1.41 17.48
N ALA A 85 -1.12 -2.08 16.35
CA ALA A 85 0.11 -2.77 15.99
C ALA A 85 1.31 -1.81 15.84
N LEU A 86 1.09 -0.62 15.28
CA LEU A 86 2.14 0.41 15.24
C LEU A 86 2.46 0.94 16.64
N ALA A 87 1.43 1.20 17.45
CA ALA A 87 1.60 1.64 18.83
C ALA A 87 2.35 0.60 19.68
N ASP A 88 2.17 -0.70 19.44
CA ASP A 88 2.90 -1.76 20.16
C ASP A 88 4.38 -1.81 19.73
N LEU A 89 4.67 -1.58 18.45
CA LEU A 89 6.04 -1.62 17.91
C LEU A 89 6.88 -0.40 18.32
N VAL A 90 6.32 0.80 18.14
CA VAL A 90 7.05 2.06 18.37
C VAL A 90 6.54 2.80 19.60
N GLY A 91 5.52 2.35 20.31
CA GLY A 91 4.91 3.09 21.41
C GLY A 91 3.93 4.16 20.91
N HIS A 92 2.84 4.34 21.65
CA HIS A 92 1.72 5.23 21.33
C HIS A 92 2.13 6.64 20.87
N SER A 93 2.98 7.34 21.63
CA SER A 93 3.36 8.72 21.29
C SER A 93 4.20 8.81 20.01
N ARG A 94 5.07 7.82 19.74
CA ARG A 94 5.85 7.79 18.50
C ARG A 94 5.00 7.39 17.30
N ALA A 95 4.04 6.49 17.49
CA ALA A 95 3.06 6.13 16.47
C ALA A 95 2.23 7.36 16.06
N ALA A 96 1.67 8.09 17.03
CA ALA A 96 0.90 9.31 16.78
C ALA A 96 1.74 10.41 16.09
N VAL A 97 3.00 10.59 16.50
CA VAL A 97 3.91 11.53 15.83
C VAL A 97 4.23 11.10 14.41
N LEU A 98 4.49 9.80 14.17
CA LEU A 98 4.78 9.27 12.84
C LEU A 98 3.59 9.44 11.90
N GLU A 99 2.37 9.14 12.36
CA GLU A 99 1.12 9.34 11.62
C GLU A 99 0.83 10.82 11.32
N ALA A 100 1.30 11.73 12.18
CA ALA A 100 1.11 13.16 11.99
C ALA A 100 2.07 13.78 10.96
N VAL A 101 3.19 13.14 10.60
CA VAL A 101 4.14 13.69 9.61
C VAL A 101 3.53 13.65 8.22
N ASN A 102 3.39 14.82 7.57
CA ASN A 102 2.77 14.95 6.24
C ASN A 102 3.65 15.68 5.20
N GLY A 103 4.98 15.70 5.42
CA GLY A 103 5.97 16.21 4.46
C GLY A 103 6.13 17.74 4.38
N THR A 104 5.21 18.50 4.98
CA THR A 104 5.26 19.97 5.04
C THR A 104 5.38 20.52 6.46
N ASP A 105 5.34 19.66 7.46
CA ASP A 105 5.12 20.10 8.84
C ASP A 105 6.44 20.33 9.59
N ASN A 106 6.50 21.44 10.32
CA ASN A 106 7.53 21.68 11.32
C ASN A 106 7.17 21.04 12.67
N THR A 107 8.12 21.00 13.60
CA THR A 107 7.94 20.37 14.91
C THR A 107 6.74 20.93 15.69
N SER A 108 6.47 22.24 15.59
CA SER A 108 5.36 22.90 16.30
C SER A 108 3.99 22.50 15.73
N GLU A 109 3.90 22.33 14.41
CA GLU A 109 2.68 21.86 13.74
C GLU A 109 2.36 20.41 14.12
N ILE A 110 3.39 19.55 14.16
CA ILE A 110 3.26 18.15 14.59
C ILE A 110 2.81 18.09 16.05
N ALA A 111 3.41 18.88 16.94
CA ALA A 111 3.02 18.97 18.34
C ALA A 111 1.55 19.39 18.50
N ARG A 112 1.11 20.40 17.75
CA ARG A 112 -0.29 20.87 17.74
C ARG A 112 -1.26 19.78 17.27
N ARG A 113 -0.92 19.03 16.21
CA ARG A 113 -1.78 17.96 15.65
C ARG A 113 -1.89 16.75 16.57
N THR A 114 -0.82 16.44 17.30
CA THR A 114 -0.75 15.29 18.23
C THR A 114 -1.19 15.63 19.65
N GLY A 115 -1.34 16.92 19.98
CA GLY A 115 -1.75 17.37 21.32
C GLY A 115 -0.65 17.25 22.38
N ILE A 116 0.62 17.17 21.97
CA ILE A 116 1.77 17.06 22.88
C ILE A 116 2.61 18.33 22.89
N LEU A 117 3.52 18.44 23.86
CA LEU A 117 4.47 19.54 23.94
C LEU A 117 5.47 19.51 22.77
N VAL A 118 5.90 20.69 22.32
CA VAL A 118 6.91 20.83 21.24
C VAL A 118 8.22 20.10 21.59
N SER A 119 8.62 20.12 22.87
CA SER A 119 9.79 19.40 23.36
C SER A 119 9.63 17.88 23.22
N SER A 120 8.47 17.33 23.57
CA SER A 120 8.14 15.91 23.40
C SER A 120 8.08 15.52 21.93
N ALA A 121 7.45 16.34 21.08
CA ALA A 121 7.43 16.12 19.63
C ALA A 121 8.85 16.09 19.04
N SER A 122 9.71 17.02 19.44
CA SER A 122 11.12 17.06 19.04
C SER A 122 11.87 15.79 19.45
N GLN A 123 11.65 15.31 20.68
CA GLN A 123 12.26 14.07 21.17
C GLN A 123 11.81 12.86 20.36
N HIS A 124 10.51 12.72 20.09
CA HIS A 124 9.97 11.62 19.27
C HIS A 124 10.48 11.67 17.83
N LEU A 125 10.50 12.85 17.20
CA LEU A 125 11.04 13.04 15.85
C LEU A 125 12.53 12.69 15.79
N SER A 126 13.31 13.04 16.81
CA SER A 126 14.72 12.65 16.89
C SER A 126 14.89 11.12 16.97
N ALA A 127 14.06 10.43 17.76
CA ALA A 127 14.08 8.98 17.86
C ALA A 127 13.65 8.30 16.54
N LEU A 128 12.59 8.79 15.90
CA LEU A 128 12.10 8.29 14.61
C LEU A 128 13.12 8.52 13.48
N ARG A 129 13.81 9.66 13.51
CA ARG A 129 14.90 9.97 12.58
C ARG A 129 16.11 9.05 12.76
N ARG A 130 16.51 8.78 14.01
CA ARG A 130 17.55 7.78 14.31
C ARG A 130 17.18 6.38 13.82
N ALA A 131 15.90 6.04 13.82
CA ALA A 131 15.37 4.79 13.29
C ALA A 131 15.21 4.79 11.74
N GLY A 132 15.51 5.90 11.07
CA GLY A 132 15.37 6.04 9.63
C GLY A 132 13.92 6.09 9.13
N LEU A 133 12.95 6.39 10.00
CA LEU A 133 11.52 6.49 9.66
C LEU A 133 11.12 7.91 9.22
N VAL A 134 11.84 8.92 9.70
CA VAL A 134 11.62 10.34 9.39
C VAL A 134 12.93 10.95 8.89
N ALA A 135 12.84 11.80 7.86
CA ALA A 135 13.90 12.68 7.44
C ALA A 135 13.54 14.13 7.79
N SER A 136 14.56 14.96 8.01
CA SER A 136 14.38 16.38 8.28
C SER A 136 15.17 17.18 7.26
N SER A 137 14.56 18.22 6.70
CA SER A 137 15.21 19.16 5.79
C SER A 137 15.00 20.58 6.29
N ARG A 138 16.00 21.46 6.10
CA ARG A 138 15.86 22.87 6.45
C ARG A 138 15.27 23.62 5.26
N GLN A 139 14.12 24.27 5.47
CA GLN A 139 13.50 25.17 4.52
C GLN A 139 13.47 26.57 5.11
N GLY A 140 14.40 27.41 4.65
CA GLY A 140 14.60 28.76 5.20
C GLY A 140 14.96 28.73 6.69
N THR A 141 14.09 29.33 7.51
CA THR A 141 14.25 29.40 8.97
C THR A 141 13.66 28.20 9.71
N SER A 142 12.93 27.32 9.01
CA SER A 142 12.21 26.20 9.61
C SER A 142 12.83 24.84 9.24
N VAL A 143 12.66 23.85 10.12
CA VAL A 143 12.97 22.45 9.85
C VAL A 143 11.67 21.73 9.56
N ILE A 144 11.56 21.15 8.38
CA ILE A 144 10.42 20.36 7.91
C ILE A 144 10.75 18.89 8.06
N HIS A 145 9.78 18.11 8.52
CA HIS A 145 9.89 16.67 8.69
C HIS A 145 9.06 15.95 7.64
N ASP A 146 9.63 14.90 7.06
CA ASP A 146 8.97 14.07 6.07
C ASP A 146 9.22 12.58 6.36
N LEU A 147 8.30 11.73 5.90
CA LEU A 147 8.44 10.30 6.02
C LEU A 147 9.50 9.81 5.04
N THR A 148 10.39 8.94 5.50
CA THR A 148 11.23 8.18 4.58
C THR A 148 10.37 7.14 3.84
N PRO A 149 10.87 6.55 2.74
CA PRO A 149 10.18 5.42 2.10
C PRO A 149 9.87 4.28 3.08
N THR A 150 10.77 4.02 4.03
CA THR A 150 10.59 3.03 5.11
C THR A 150 9.49 3.46 6.08
N GLY A 151 9.49 4.71 6.55
CA GLY A 151 8.44 5.24 7.42
C GLY A 151 7.05 5.18 6.77
N ALA A 152 6.94 5.61 5.51
CA ALA A 152 5.71 5.52 4.75
C ALA A 152 5.26 4.08 4.50
N CYS A 153 6.21 3.15 4.30
CA CYS A 153 5.90 1.72 4.17
C CYS A 153 5.34 1.15 5.48
N LEU A 154 5.96 1.51 6.61
CA LEU A 154 5.52 1.08 7.93
C LEU A 154 4.11 1.58 8.22
N LEU A 155 3.81 2.85 7.95
CA LEU A 155 2.45 3.41 8.08
C LEU A 155 1.43 2.75 7.15
N ARG A 156 1.79 2.37 5.93
CA ARG A 156 0.85 1.62 5.07
C ARG A 156 0.61 0.19 5.55
N SER A 157 1.59 -0.40 6.22
CA SER A 157 1.54 -1.79 6.66
C SER A 157 0.90 -1.95 8.03
N LEU A 158 1.04 -0.93 8.90
CA LEU A 158 0.64 -0.96 10.31
C LEU A 158 0.00 0.36 10.78
N GLY A 159 -0.21 1.37 9.94
CA GLY A 159 -0.89 2.62 10.34
C GLY A 159 -2.40 2.56 10.07
N ARG A 160 -3.13 3.56 10.61
CA ARG A 160 -4.58 3.72 10.39
C ARG A 160 -4.96 4.09 8.96
#